data_AF-A0A7X8WVN6-F1
#
_entry.id   AF-A0A7X8WVN6-F1
#
_cell.length_a   1.000
_cell.length_b   1.000
_cell.length_c   1.000
_cell.angle_alpha   90.00
_cell.angle_beta   90.00
_cell.angle_gamma   90.00
#
_symmetry.space_group_name_H-M   'P 1'
#
loop_
_entity.id
_entity.type
_entity.pdbx_description
1 polymer ?
#
loop_
_entity_poly.entity_id
_entity_poly.type
_entity_poly.pdbx_seq_one_letter_code
_entity_poly.pdbx_strand_id
1 'polypeptide(L)' 'MDKSLQLIKDLTSLHGVSGFEEEVKFFIKERMEKLTEISYDNLGSIICKKQGSDEKPKIM' A
#
# COMPACT_ATOMS: atom_id res chain seq x y z
N MET A 1 23.07 2.59 2.06
CA MET A 1 22.00 2.92 3.02
C MET A 1 21.20 1.64 3.26
N ASP A 2 20.76 1.36 4.48
CA ASP A 2 19.92 0.20 4.78
C ASP A 2 18.60 0.24 3.98
N LYS A 3 18.11 -0.90 3.49
CA LYS A 3 16.90 -0.96 2.63
C LYS A 3 15.66 -0.46 3.36
N SER A 4 15.54 -0.76 4.65
CA SER A 4 14.42 -0.29 5.48
C SER A 4 14.51 1.20 5.71
N LEU A 5 15.73 1.72 5.94
CA LEU A 5 15.96 3.16 6.09
C LEU A 5 15.61 3.94 4.81
N GLN A 6 15.93 3.39 3.64
CA GLN A 6 15.53 3.99 2.37
C GLN A 6 14.00 4.00 2.20
N LEU A 7 13.32 2.91 2.55
CA LEU A 7 11.86 2.85 2.49
C LEU A 7 11.20 3.89 3.39
N ILE A 8 11.68 4.04 4.63
CA ILE A 8 11.17 5.06 5.56
C ILE A 8 11.38 6.45 4.98
N LYS A 9 12.57 6.73 4.44
CA LYS A 9 12.86 8.02 3.79
C LYS A 9 11.90 8.28 2.63
N ASP A 10 11.71 7.31 1.75
CA ASP A 10 10.84 7.45 0.58
C ASP A 10 9.40 7.73 1.04
N LEU A 11 8.85 6.94 1.97
CA LEU A 11 7.48 7.10 2.49
C LEU A 11 7.26 8.46 3.16
N THR A 12 8.21 8.91 3.96
CA THR A 12 8.10 10.18 4.69
C THR A 12 8.32 11.42 3.81
N SER A 13 8.79 11.23 2.58
CA SER A 13 9.02 12.32 1.62
C SER A 13 7.82 12.56 0.68
N LEU A 14 6.80 11.68 0.69
CA LEU A 14 5.61 11.80 -0.16
C LEU A 14 4.62 12.81 0.43
N HIS A 15 3.90 13.52 -0.44
CA HIS A 15 2.78 14.37 -0.03
C HIS A 15 1.51 13.52 0.08
N GLY A 16 0.88 13.56 1.25
CA GLY A 16 -0.32 12.77 1.52
C GLY A 16 -1.11 13.37 2.68
N VAL A 17 -1.50 14.64 2.54
CA VAL A 17 -2.40 15.27 3.52
C VAL A 17 -3.76 14.60 3.46
N SER A 18 -4.52 14.64 4.56
CA SER A 18 -5.84 14.00 4.62
C SER A 18 -6.77 14.47 3.50
N GLY A 19 -7.31 13.54 2.74
CA GLY A 19 -8.15 13.77 1.57
C GLY A 19 -7.39 13.97 0.24
N PHE A 20 -6.05 13.97 0.26
CA PHE A 20 -5.18 14.08 -0.91
C PHE A 20 -4.02 13.07 -0.83
N GLU A 21 -4.34 11.79 -0.58
CA GLU A 21 -3.39 10.71 -0.39
C GLU A 21 -2.95 10.02 -1.70
N GLU A 22 -3.18 10.63 -2.87
CA GLU A 22 -2.91 10.00 -4.18
C GLU A 22 -1.45 9.59 -4.35
N GLU A 23 -0.48 10.44 -3.96
CA GLU A 23 0.95 10.14 -4.12
C GLU A 23 1.35 8.89 -3.32
N VAL A 24 0.89 8.81 -2.06
CA VAL A 24 1.11 7.66 -1.17
C VAL A 24 0.45 6.40 -1.74
N LYS A 25 -0.78 6.54 -2.26
CA LYS A 25 -1.52 5.44 -2.88
C LYS A 25 -0.81 4.88 -4.10
N PHE A 26 -0.32 5.73 -4.99
CA PHE A 26 0.45 5.30 -6.16
C PHE A 26 1.76 4.61 -5.76
N PHE A 27 2.48 5.18 -4.79
CA PHE A 27 3.70 4.59 -4.26
C PHE A 27 3.51 3.15 -3.73
N ILE A 28 2.42 2.92 -2.98
CA ILE A 28 2.06 1.60 -2.46
C ILE A 28 1.64 0.68 -3.62
N LYS A 29 0.78 1.16 -4.53
CA LYS A 29 0.28 0.37 -5.66
C LYS A 29 1.42 -0.20 -6.51
N GLU A 30 2.38 0.64 -6.93
CA GLU A 30 3.51 0.20 -7.78
C GLU A 30 4.34 -0.92 -7.14
N ARG A 31 4.45 -0.91 -5.81
CA ARG A 31 5.23 -1.91 -5.06
C ARG A 31 4.44 -3.20 -4.80
N MET A 32 3.12 -3.11 -4.73
CA MET A 32 2.24 -4.21 -4.32
C MET A 32 1.49 -4.88 -5.48
N GLU A 33 1.35 -4.22 -6.63
CA GLU A 33 0.56 -4.71 -7.77
C GLU A 33 1.03 -6.06 -8.33
N LYS A 34 2.33 -6.37 -8.22
CA LYS A 34 2.89 -7.65 -8.69
C LYS A 34 2.77 -8.77 -7.64
N LEU A 35 2.39 -8.43 -6.41
CA LEU A 35 2.42 -9.34 -5.27
C LEU A 35 1.02 -9.63 -4.71
N THR A 36 0.05 -8.77 -5.00
CA THR A 36 -1.27 -8.77 -4.36
C THR A 36 -2.37 -8.37 -5.32
N GLU A 37 -3.60 -8.77 -5.00
CA GLU A 37 -4.82 -8.27 -5.62
C GLU A 37 -5.11 -6.88 -5.02
N ILE A 38 -5.19 -5.85 -5.88
CA ILE A 38 -5.42 -4.46 -5.46
C ILE A 38 -6.90 -4.11 -5.59
N SER A 39 -7.48 -3.58 -4.52
CA SER A 39 -8.81 -2.98 -4.51
C SER A 39 -8.81 -1.66 -3.75
N TYR A 40 -9.92 -0.92 -3.84
CA TYR A 40 -10.08 0.39 -3.20
C TYR A 40 -11.43 0.46 -2.48
N ASP A 41 -11.49 1.23 -1.40
CA ASP A 41 -12.77 1.62 -0.80
C ASP A 41 -13.34 2.88 -1.49
N ASN A 42 -14.53 3.31 -1.04
CA ASN A 42 -15.19 4.49 -1.58
C ASN A 42 -14.63 5.83 -1.07
N LEU A 43 -13.68 5.81 -0.14
CA LEU A 43 -13.05 6.99 0.45
C LEU A 43 -11.64 7.26 -0.10
N GLY A 44 -11.03 6.25 -0.72
CA GLY A 44 -9.71 6.33 -1.33
C GLY A 44 -8.65 5.45 -0.67
N SER A 45 -8.97 4.61 0.31
CA SER A 45 -8.00 3.66 0.87
C SER A 45 -7.63 2.61 -0.18
N ILE A 46 -6.36 2.22 -0.20
CA ILE A 46 -5.85 1.10 -1.01
C ILE A 46 -5.79 -0.17 -0.16
N ILE A 47 -6.33 -1.27 -0.70
CA ILE A 47 -6.35 -2.58 -0.05
C ILE A 47 -5.52 -3.53 -0.92
N CYS A 48 -4.47 -4.10 -0.33
CA CYS A 48 -3.56 -5.04 -0.98
C CYS A 48 -3.79 -6.45 -0.42
N LYS A 49 -4.58 -7.27 -1.10
CA LYS A 49 -4.93 -8.61 -0.63
C LYS A 49 -3.93 -9.65 -1.16
N LYS A 50 -3.21 -10.30 -0.25
CA LYS A 50 -2.39 -11.48 -0.55
C LYS A 50 -3.16 -12.75 -0.22
N GLN A 51 -3.47 -13.56 -1.23
CA GLN A 51 -4.13 -14.85 -1.01
C GLN A 51 -3.13 -15.85 -0.43
N GLY A 52 -3.42 -16.35 0.77
CA GLY A 52 -2.68 -17.46 1.39
C GLY A 52 -3.18 -18.82 0.89
N SER A 53 -2.70 -19.89 1.51
CA SER A 53 -3.10 -21.27 1.18
C SER A 53 -4.58 -21.54 1.40
N ASP A 54 -5.19 -20.88 2.39
CA ASP A 54 -6.60 -21.01 2.74
C ASP A 54 -7.36 -19.69 2.57
N GLU A 55 -8.65 -19.77 2.29
CA GLU A 55 -9.52 -18.60 2.09
C GLU A 55 -9.86 -17.87 3.40
N LYS A 56 -9.78 -18.56 4.55
CA LYS A 56 -10.19 -18.06 5.86
C LYS A 56 -9.20 -18.50 6.95
N PRO A 57 -9.04 -17.70 8.03
CA PRO A 57 -9.66 -16.39 8.25
C PRO A 57 -9.00 -15.28 7.41
N LYS A 58 -9.74 -14.21 7.13
CA LYS A 58 -9.17 -13.00 6.52
C LYS A 58 -8.51 -12.17 7.61
N ILE A 59 -7.26 -11.77 7.40
CA ILE A 59 -6.48 -10.91 8.30
C ILE A 59 -6.29 -9.56 7.61
N MET A 60 -6.63 -8.48 8.30
CA MET A 60 -6.40 -7.10 7.89
C MET A 60 -5.12 -6.59 8.54
#